data_AF-A0A182UGD6-F1
#
_entry.id   AF-A0A182UGD6-F1
#
_cell.length_a   1.000
_cell.length_b   1.000
_cell.length_c   1.000
_cell.angle_alpha   90.00
_cell.angle_beta   90.00
_cell.angle_gamma   90.00
#
_symmetry.space_group_name_H-M   'P 1'
#
loop_
_entity.id
_entity.type
_entity.pdbx_description
1 polymer ?
#
loop_
_entity_poly.entity_id
_entity_poly.type
_entity_poly.pdbx_seq_one_letter_code
_entity_poly.pdbx_strand_id
1 'polypeptide(L)'
;SFPYYFHSLVKVQKRISAGLTILQYYTTKEWVFRCDNTKTLYQRLSPDDRKRFYFDVNEINYKTYLYDFILGARQYILKEAPETLPKARKLLRKLYIMDKIVQIGLYLCGLWLAWTYLEVVTGSIQFVFDTAIESLRGTTVRQGL
;
A
#
# COMPACT_ATOMS: atom_id res chain seq x y z
N SER A 1 19.38 -18.92 8.31
CA SER A 1 19.08 -17.46 8.24
C SER A 1 17.66 -17.12 7.80
N PHE A 2 17.07 -17.78 6.78
CA PHE A 2 15.71 -17.46 6.27
C PHE A 2 14.54 -17.44 7.29
N PRO A 3 14.42 -18.37 8.26
CA PRO A 3 13.25 -18.41 9.17
C PRO A 3 13.20 -17.24 10.18
N TYR A 4 14.35 -16.66 10.53
CA TYR A 4 14.41 -15.53 11.48
C TYR A 4 13.84 -14.24 10.89
N TYR A 5 13.99 -14.03 9.58
CA TYR A 5 13.46 -12.84 8.90
C TYR A 5 11.95 -12.88 8.78
N PHE A 6 11.37 -14.04 8.48
CA PHE A 6 9.91 -14.19 8.39
C PHE A 6 9.23 -13.85 9.72
N HIS A 7 9.78 -14.33 10.84
CA HIS A 7 9.25 -14.03 12.16
C HIS A 7 9.30 -12.52 12.50
N SER A 8 10.38 -11.82 12.15
CA SER A 8 10.48 -10.36 12.32
C SER A 8 9.51 -9.59 11.42
N LEU A 9 9.34 -10.00 10.16
CA LEU A 9 8.39 -9.36 9.24
C LEU A 9 6.95 -9.50 9.71
N VAL A 10 6.55 -10.69 10.19
CA VAL A 10 5.22 -10.93 10.76
C VAL A 10 4.97 -10.06 11.99
N LYS A 11 5.98 -9.88 12.86
CA LYS A 11 5.87 -8.97 14.01
C LYS A 11 5.67 -7.52 13.58
N VAL A 12 6.41 -7.06 12.58
CA VAL A 12 6.27 -5.70 12.04
C VAL A 12 4.88 -5.51 11.42
N GLN A 13 4.42 -6.45 10.60
CA GLN A 13 3.08 -6.40 10.02
C GLN A 13 2.02 -6.32 11.13
N LYS A 14 2.07 -7.22 12.13
CA LYS A 14 1.09 -7.25 13.23
C LYS A 14 0.99 -5.91 13.95
N ARG A 15 2.12 -5.22 14.17
CA ARG A 15 2.13 -3.88 14.79
C ARG A 15 1.45 -2.84 13.90
N ILE A 16 1.72 -2.87 12.58
CA ILE A 16 1.09 -1.96 11.61
C ILE A 16 -0.42 -2.21 11.55
N SER A 17 -0.85 -3.48 11.47
CA SER A 17 -2.26 -3.85 11.40
C SER A 17 -3.03 -3.51 12.68
N ALA A 18 -2.44 -3.73 13.86
CA ALA A 18 -3.03 -3.33 15.13
C ALA A 18 -3.19 -1.80 15.22
N GLY A 19 -2.18 -1.03 14.79
CA GLY A 19 -2.26 0.43 14.73
C GLY A 19 -3.36 0.93 13.80
N LEU A 20 -3.48 0.33 12.60
CA LEU A 20 -4.53 0.65 11.63
C LEU A 20 -5.93 0.33 12.18
N THR A 21 -6.09 -0.78 12.89
CA THR A 21 -7.39 -1.19 13.47
C THR A 21 -7.87 -0.16 14.49
N ILE A 22 -6.96 0.31 15.36
CA ILE A 22 -7.27 1.33 16.36
C ILE A 22 -7.60 2.66 15.66
N LEU A 23 -6.78 3.06 14.69
CA LEU A 23 -7.00 4.31 13.94
C LEU A 23 -8.35 4.30 13.23
N GLN A 24 -8.70 3.19 12.56
CA GLN A 24 -9.97 3.01 11.89
C GLN A 24 -11.13 3.20 12.87
N TYR A 25 -11.09 2.61 14.06
CA TYR A 25 -12.16 2.79 15.05
C TYR A 25 -12.39 4.26 15.43
N TYR A 26 -11.33 5.06 15.55
CA TYR A 26 -11.43 6.49 15.89
C TYR A 26 -11.83 7.38 14.70
N THR A 27 -11.40 7.04 13.48
CA THR A 27 -11.71 7.83 12.29
C THR A 27 -13.09 7.54 11.70
N THR A 28 -13.60 6.32 11.86
CA THR A 28 -14.90 5.91 11.24
C THR A 28 -16.11 6.21 12.12
N LYS A 29 -15.92 6.41 13.43
CA LYS A 29 -17.02 6.80 14.31
C LYS A 29 -17.23 8.31 14.23
N GLU A 30 -18.34 8.72 13.60
CA GLU A 30 -18.82 10.09 13.72
C GLU A 30 -19.16 10.38 15.18
N TRP A 31 -18.40 11.28 15.79
CA TRP A 31 -18.68 11.75 17.13
C TRP A 31 -19.77 12.82 17.06
N VAL A 32 -21.03 12.40 17.20
CA VAL A 32 -22.16 13.31 17.33
C VAL A 32 -22.20 13.86 18.76
N PHE A 33 -21.46 14.94 19.00
CA PHE A 33 -21.55 15.67 20.27
C PHE A 33 -22.86 16.45 20.33
N ARG A 34 -23.80 16.02 21.19
CA ARG A 34 -25.04 16.77 21.46
C ARG A 34 -24.75 17.96 22.35
N CYS A 35 -24.50 19.12 21.73
CA CYS A 35 -24.20 20.39 22.41
C CYS A 35 -25.44 21.30 22.55
N ASP A 36 -26.62 20.73 22.81
CA ASP A 36 -27.87 21.48 22.82
C ASP A 36 -27.91 22.52 23.96
N ASN A 37 -27.48 22.14 25.18
CA ASN A 37 -27.38 23.08 26.30
C ASN A 37 -26.35 24.20 26.07
N THR A 38 -25.24 23.89 25.38
CA THR A 38 -24.19 24.87 25.07
C THR A 38 -24.68 25.89 24.04
N LYS A 39 -25.48 25.45 23.05
CA LYS A 39 -26.16 26.36 22.09
C LYS A 39 -27.20 27.24 22.79
N THR A 40 -28.02 26.68 23.68
CA THR A 40 -29.01 27.47 24.42
C THR A 40 -28.36 28.47 25.37
N LEU A 41 -27.23 28.11 26.00
CA LEU A 41 -26.46 29.02 26.84
C LEU A 41 -25.83 30.16 26.01
N TYR A 42 -25.30 29.86 24.82
CA TYR A 42 -24.75 30.86 23.89
C TYR A 42 -25.81 31.87 23.43
N GLN A 43 -27.04 31.42 23.17
CA GLN A 43 -28.16 32.30 22.79
C GLN A 43 -28.62 33.22 23.92
N ARG A 44 -28.37 32.85 25.18
CA ARG A 44 -28.72 33.64 26.37
C ARG A 44 -27.59 34.59 26.82
N LEU A 45 -26.40 34.51 26.20
CA LEU A 45 -25.26 35.35 26.56
C LEU A 45 -25.36 36.73 25.93
N SER A 46 -24.88 37.76 26.65
CA SER A 46 -24.78 39.13 26.12
C SER A 46 -23.79 39.18 24.93
N PRO A 47 -23.97 40.09 23.96
CA PRO A 47 -23.06 40.20 22.81
C PRO A 47 -21.60 40.50 23.20
N ASP A 48 -21.36 41.15 24.34
CA ASP A 48 -20.02 41.39 24.89
C ASP A 48 -19.38 40.13 25.48
N ASP A 49 -20.14 39.32 26.24
CA ASP A 49 -19.65 38.05 26.78
C ASP A 49 -19.41 37.01 25.69
N ARG A 50 -20.22 37.08 24.62
CA ARG A 50 -20.09 36.19 23.45
C ARG A 50 -18.81 36.42 22.65
N LYS A 51 -18.27 37.64 22.70
CA LYS A 51 -16.93 37.97 22.16
C LYS A 51 -15.80 37.59 23.13
N ARG A 52 -16.08 37.58 24.44
CA ARG A 52 -15.09 37.23 25.48
C ARG A 52 -14.82 35.73 25.55
N PHE A 53 -15.85 34.92 25.30
CA PHE A 53 -15.75 33.47 25.30
C PHE A 53 -15.93 32.91 23.88
N TYR A 54 -14.85 32.41 23.28
CA TYR A 54 -14.84 31.73 21.98
C TYR A 54 -15.62 30.40 22.03
N PHE A 55 -16.96 30.48 22.03
CA PHE A 55 -17.86 29.32 22.07
C PHE A 55 -18.27 28.81 20.67
N ASP A 56 -17.87 29.51 19.61
CA ASP A 56 -18.32 29.18 18.26
C ASP A 56 -17.40 28.14 17.59
N VAL A 57 -17.84 26.88 17.61
CA VAL A 57 -17.13 25.74 17.01
C VAL A 57 -17.11 25.84 15.47
N ASN A 58 -17.98 26.68 14.88
CA ASN A 58 -18.02 26.92 13.43
C ASN A 58 -16.96 27.92 12.95
N GLU A 59 -16.38 28.73 13.83
CA GLU A 59 -15.37 29.72 13.47
C GLU A 59 -13.94 29.13 13.49
N ILE A 60 -13.82 27.86 13.90
CA ILE A 60 -12.55 27.14 13.90
C ILE A 60 -12.17 26.82 12.46
N ASN A 61 -11.07 27.42 11.99
CA ASN A 61 -10.44 27.00 10.75
C ASN A 61 -9.86 25.59 10.94
N TYR A 62 -10.67 24.58 10.61
CA TYR A 62 -10.31 23.17 10.74
C TYR A 62 -8.98 22.85 10.05
N LYS A 63 -8.61 23.54 8.96
CA LYS A 63 -7.33 23.31 8.28
C LYS A 63 -6.14 23.70 9.15
N THR A 64 -6.19 24.89 9.76
CA THR A 64 -5.12 25.37 10.65
C THR A 64 -5.08 24.56 11.94
N TYR A 65 -6.25 24.26 12.52
CA TYR A 65 -6.35 23.44 13.72
C TYR A 65 -5.79 22.03 13.49
N LEU A 66 -6.16 21.36 12.39
CA LEU A 66 -5.62 20.03 12.08
C LEU A 66 -4.11 20.10 11.82
N TYR A 67 -3.64 21.16 11.15
CA TYR A 67 -2.23 21.35 10.86
C TYR A 67 -1.40 21.48 12.15
N ASP A 68 -1.83 22.33 13.07
CA ASP A 68 -1.17 22.53 14.36
C ASP A 68 -1.30 21.30 15.26
N PHE A 69 -2.44 20.61 15.22
CA PHE A 69 -2.64 19.34 15.90
C PHE A 69 -1.70 18.26 15.38
N ILE A 70 -1.55 18.12 14.05
CA ILE A 70 -0.62 17.16 13.44
C ILE A 70 0.83 17.52 13.79
N LEU A 71 1.16 18.82 13.82
CA LEU A 71 2.48 19.30 14.23
C LEU A 71 2.78 18.96 15.70
N GLY A 72 1.82 19.22 16.60
CA GLY A 72 1.92 18.89 18.01
C GLY A 72 1.95 17.38 18.26
N ALA A 73 1.09 16.61 17.61
CA ALA A 73 1.10 15.15 17.67
C ALA A 73 2.47 14.59 17.22
N ARG A 74 3.03 15.14 16.14
CA ARG A 74 4.38 14.78 15.68
C ARG A 74 5.46 15.10 16.72
N GLN A 75 5.40 16.28 17.32
CA GLN A 75 6.41 16.73 18.28
C GLN A 75 6.34 16.01 19.63
N TYR A 76 5.13 15.81 20.17
CA TYR A 76 4.92 15.34 21.54
C TYR A 76 4.61 13.85 21.66
N ILE A 77 3.80 13.28 20.76
CA ILE A 77 3.40 11.86 20.82
C ILE A 77 4.50 10.98 20.24
N LEU A 78 5.09 11.41 19.12
CA LEU A 78 6.14 10.67 18.44
C LEU A 78 7.55 10.95 19.01
N LYS A 79 7.73 12.02 19.82
CA LYS A 79 9.05 12.50 20.29
C LYS A 79 10.09 12.55 19.15
N GLU A 80 9.64 12.80 17.93
CA GLU A 80 10.47 12.84 16.74
C GLU A 80 10.93 14.27 16.52
N ALA A 81 12.20 14.55 16.86
CA ALA A 81 12.85 15.83 16.55
C ALA A 81 12.74 16.14 15.03
N PRO A 82 12.67 17.42 14.62
CA PRO A 82 12.49 17.85 13.22
C PRO A 82 13.52 17.26 12.23
N GLU A 83 14.62 16.69 12.72
CA GLU A 83 15.64 15.99 11.93
C GLU A 83 15.30 14.55 11.50
N THR A 84 14.15 14.00 11.88
CA THR A 84 13.76 12.61 11.55
C THR A 84 12.94 12.48 10.26
N LEU A 85 12.50 13.59 9.67
CA LEU A 85 11.95 13.68 8.31
C LEU A 85 12.71 12.84 7.25
N PRO A 86 14.06 12.87 7.19
CA PRO A 86 14.81 12.01 6.28
C PRO A 86 14.71 10.51 6.62
N LYS A 87 14.53 10.10 7.88
CA LYS A 87 14.47 8.67 8.26
C LYS A 87 13.18 8.02 7.81
N ALA A 88 12.03 8.66 8.04
CA ALA A 88 10.75 8.17 7.55
C ALA A 88 10.70 8.14 6.01
N ARG A 89 11.21 9.18 5.34
CA ARG A 89 11.35 9.23 3.87
C ARG A 89 12.30 8.16 3.34
N LYS A 90 13.41 7.87 4.03
CA LYS A 90 14.33 6.78 3.67
C LYS A 90 13.65 5.41 3.77
N LEU A 91 12.83 5.19 4.80
CA LEU A 91 12.04 3.96 4.96
C LEU A 91 11.01 3.79 3.83
N LEU A 92 10.25 4.83 3.51
CA LEU A 92 9.32 4.85 2.38
C LEU A 92 10.04 4.62 1.04
N ARG A 93 11.17 5.29 0.81
CA ARG A 93 11.98 5.09 -0.41
C ARG A 93 12.52 3.66 -0.51
N LYS A 94 12.99 3.08 0.61
CA LYS A 94 13.47 1.70 0.66
C LYS A 94 12.35 0.72 0.34
N LEU A 95 11.16 0.94 0.89
CA LEU A 95 9.98 0.11 0.61
C LEU A 95 9.59 0.19 -0.88
N TYR A 96 9.60 1.40 -1.46
CA TYR A 96 9.32 1.62 -2.88
C TYR A 96 10.35 0.92 -3.79
N ILE A 97 11.65 1.02 -3.48
CA ILE A 97 12.70 0.34 -4.25
C ILE A 97 12.54 -1.18 -4.16
N MET A 98 12.24 -1.71 -2.96
CA MET A 98 11.99 -3.15 -2.78
C MET A 98 10.80 -3.62 -3.60
N ASP A 99 9.69 -2.87 -3.59
CA ASP A 99 8.50 -3.17 -4.39
C ASP A 99 8.83 -3.22 -5.89
N LYS A 100 9.60 -2.24 -6.38
CA LYS A 100 10.04 -2.21 -7.78
C LYS A 100 10.96 -3.37 -8.15
N ILE A 101 11.88 -3.75 -7.28
CA ILE A 101 12.76 -4.92 -7.50
C ILE A 101 11.93 -6.20 -7.60
N VAL A 102 10.96 -6.40 -6.70
CA VAL A 102 10.07 -7.56 -6.74
C VAL A 102 9.25 -7.58 -8.02
N GLN A 103 8.67 -6.44 -8.40
CA GLN A 103 7.87 -6.32 -9.63
C GLN A 103 8.69 -6.65 -10.88
N ILE A 104 9.91 -6.10 -11.00
CA ILE A 104 10.83 -6.41 -12.10
C ILE A 104 11.21 -7.90 -12.09
N GLY A 105 11.52 -8.46 -10.92
CA GLY A 105 11.84 -9.88 -10.77
C GLY A 105 10.70 -10.79 -11.23
N LEU A 106 9.46 -10.45 -10.91
CA LEU A 106 8.28 -11.19 -11.37
C LEU A 106 8.11 -11.12 -12.88
N TYR A 107 8.29 -9.95 -13.50
CA TYR A 107 8.22 -9.83 -14.96
C TYR A 107 9.33 -10.61 -15.67
N LEU A 108 10.56 -10.56 -15.15
CA LEU A 108 11.68 -11.33 -15.71
C LEU A 108 11.44 -12.84 -15.58
N CYS A 109 10.94 -13.29 -14.42
CA CYS A 109 10.58 -14.69 -14.21
C CYS A 109 9.48 -15.13 -15.19
N GLY A 110 8.43 -14.32 -15.36
CA GLY A 110 7.35 -14.59 -16.32
C GLY A 110 7.84 -14.64 -17.76
N LEU A 111 8.71 -13.70 -18.17
CA LEU A 111 9.30 -13.67 -19.51
C LEU A 111 10.19 -14.91 -19.75
N TRP A 112 11.00 -15.29 -18.76
CA TRP A 112 11.87 -16.46 -18.84
C TRP A 112 11.06 -17.77 -18.97
N LEU A 113 9.98 -17.90 -18.19
CA LEU A 113 9.05 -19.02 -18.31
C LEU A 113 8.34 -19.04 -19.67
N ALA A 114 7.94 -17.89 -20.19
CA ALA A 114 7.33 -17.81 -21.51
C ALA A 114 8.32 -18.21 -22.62
N TRP A 115 9.59 -17.79 -22.52
CA TRP A 115 10.64 -18.16 -23.47
C TRP A 115 10.91 -19.66 -23.47
N THR A 116 11.10 -20.25 -22.29
CA THR A 116 11.30 -21.70 -22.16
C THR A 116 10.10 -22.50 -22.64
N TYR A 117 8.88 -22.03 -22.37
CA TYR A 117 7.67 -22.65 -22.90
C TYR A 117 7.63 -22.59 -24.44
N LEU A 118 7.93 -21.45 -25.03
CA LEU A 118 7.98 -21.29 -26.49
C LEU A 118 9.02 -22.20 -27.14
N GLU A 119 10.23 -22.31 -26.59
CA GLU A 119 11.26 -23.23 -27.10
C GLU A 119 10.84 -24.71 -27.05
N VAL A 120 10.18 -25.13 -25.97
CA VAL A 120 9.68 -26.50 -25.85
C VAL A 120 8.59 -26.79 -26.88
N VAL A 121 7.66 -25.84 -27.08
CA VAL A 121 6.58 -25.98 -28.07
C VAL A 121 7.13 -25.99 -29.49
N THR A 122 8.03 -25.07 -29.85
CA THR A 122 8.63 -25.05 -31.18
C THR A 122 9.46 -26.30 -31.45
N GLY A 123 10.24 -26.78 -30.47
CA GLY A 123 10.98 -28.03 -30.58
C GLY A 123 10.06 -29.25 -30.78
N SER A 124 8.94 -29.31 -30.05
CA SER A 124 7.93 -30.36 -30.20
C SER A 124 7.28 -30.35 -31.59
N ILE A 125 6.98 -29.15 -32.10
CA ILE A 125 6.42 -28.97 -33.44
C ILE A 125 7.41 -29.44 -34.52
N GLN A 126 8.67 -29.01 -34.44
CA GLN A 126 9.72 -29.40 -35.39
C GLN A 126 9.89 -30.93 -35.44
N PHE A 127 9.92 -31.60 -34.28
CA PHE A 127 10.04 -33.06 -34.21
C PHE A 127 8.90 -33.81 -34.93
N VAL A 128 7.65 -33.36 -34.75
CA VAL A 128 6.49 -33.97 -35.43
C VAL A 128 6.56 -33.74 -36.94
N PHE A 129 6.93 -32.53 -37.36
CA PHE A 129 7.11 -32.21 -38.79
C PHE A 129 8.20 -33.08 -39.43
N ASP A 130 9.36 -33.22 -38.79
CA ASP A 130 10.46 -34.04 -39.30
C ASP A 130 10.04 -35.52 -39.45
N THR A 131 9.35 -36.06 -38.43
CA THR A 131 8.83 -37.43 -38.45
C THR A 131 7.81 -37.63 -39.58
N ALA A 132 6.93 -36.66 -39.81
CA ALA A 132 5.94 -36.71 -40.88
C ALA A 132 6.59 -36.65 -42.27
N ILE A 133 7.58 -35.78 -42.47
CA ILE A 133 8.34 -35.66 -43.72
C ILE A 133 9.07 -36.98 -44.04
N GLU A 134 9.70 -37.58 -43.03
CA GLU A 134 10.44 -38.84 -43.19
C GLU A 134 9.51 -40.02 -43.54
N SER A 135 8.35 -40.09 -42.89
CA SER A 135 7.29 -41.08 -43.20
C SER A 135 6.81 -40.96 -44.65
N LEU A 136 6.50 -39.73 -45.11
CA LEU A 136 6.08 -39.46 -46.49
C LEU A 136 7.16 -39.85 -47.50
N ARG A 137 8.42 -39.51 -47.23
CA ARG A 137 9.55 -39.88 -48.08
C ARG A 137 9.66 -41.41 -48.19
N GLY A 138 9.51 -42.13 -47.08
CA GLY A 138 9.52 -43.59 -47.05
C GLY A 138 8.40 -44.23 -47.87
N THR A 139 7.18 -43.66 -47.85
CA THR A 139 6.06 -44.16 -48.65
C THR A 139 6.22 -43.93 -50.16
N THR A 140 6.73 -42.77 -50.57
CA THR A 140 6.97 -42.47 -51.99
C THR A 140 8.02 -43.42 -52.59
N VAL A 141 9.10 -43.71 -51.85
CA VAL A 141 10.14 -44.65 -52.30
C VAL A 141 9.58 -46.07 -52.46
N ARG A 142 8.61 -46.48 -51.63
CA ARG A 142 7.98 -47.81 -51.71
C ARG A 142 6.97 -47.96 -52.84
N GLN A 143 6.33 -46.88 -53.30
CA GLN A 143 5.36 -46.93 -54.41
C GLN A 143 6.03 -46.76 -55.79
N GLY A 144 7.29 -46.32 -55.85
CA GLY A 144 8.07 -46.15 -57.09
C GLY A 144 8.92 -47.36 -57.50
N LEU A 145 8.78 -48.49 -56.82
CA LEU A 145 9.41 -49.81 -57.09
C LEU A 145 8.31 -50.81 -57.45
#